data_AF-A0A4R2KZ77-F1
#
_entry.id   AF-A0A4R2KZ77-F1
#
_cell.length_a   1.000
_cell.length_b   1.000
_cell.length_c   1.000
_cell.angle_alpha   90.00
_cell.angle_beta   90.00
_cell.angle_gamma   90.00
#
_symmetry.space_group_name_H-M   'P 1'
#
loop_
_entity.id
_entity.type
_entity.pdbx_description
1 polymer ?
#
loop_
_entity_poly.entity_id
_entity_poly.type
_entity_poly.pdbx_seq_one_letter_code
_entity_poly.pdbx_strand_id
1 'polypeptide(L)'
;MRLTALDSRRTCLLALCVLGPLLAWMGVLDGLSEQSVDSALLATGAAYASARGINALVSVMQGTEVHAVMLTVAAGEVLDPINDLIERISTLFLFALGSLALQKTLLLLAAERAFNLLLTVAAIVSAITLLQPRRNGVATNLVLRLFLVTLFLRFALGVSALASGWIDAAFLAERDKRQRAAMEHFRGELAALESADPDQTGQGWLQRLRNSVSPAEVRARLSALEARVDDFAASAMTLAMSLLLKSIVLPLAFLYAVLAGSRALLKGPPQPR
;
A
#
# COMPACT_ATOMS: atom_id res chain seq x y z
N MET A 1 51.77 -17.05 -12.86
CA MET A 1 50.34 -16.71 -12.72
C MET A 1 50.20 -15.66 -11.62
N ARG A 2 50.30 -14.37 -11.96
CA ARG A 2 50.22 -13.29 -10.97
C ARG A 2 48.75 -12.87 -10.87
N LEU A 3 48.06 -13.35 -9.84
CA LEU A 3 46.82 -12.73 -9.36
C LEU A 3 47.22 -11.36 -8.80
N THR A 4 47.25 -10.35 -9.65
CA THR A 4 47.33 -8.95 -9.22
C THR A 4 46.17 -8.70 -8.28
N ALA A 5 46.45 -8.27 -7.05
CA ALA A 5 45.44 -7.86 -6.09
C ALA A 5 44.51 -6.84 -6.76
N LEU A 6 43.29 -7.25 -7.06
CA LEU A 6 42.27 -6.38 -7.61
C LEU A 6 41.89 -5.37 -6.52
N ASP A 7 41.84 -4.09 -6.88
CA ASP A 7 41.29 -3.05 -6.02
C ASP A 7 39.90 -3.47 -5.49
N SER A 8 39.61 -3.23 -4.22
CA SER A 8 38.39 -3.66 -3.52
C SER A 8 37.13 -3.25 -4.29
N ARG A 9 37.15 -2.07 -4.93
CA ARG A 9 36.06 -1.59 -5.78
C ARG A 9 35.83 -2.47 -7.01
N ARG A 10 36.89 -2.90 -7.71
CA ARG A 10 36.78 -3.76 -8.90
C ARG A 10 36.25 -5.13 -8.53
N THR A 11 36.72 -5.69 -7.41
CA THR A 11 36.23 -6.98 -6.90
C THR A 11 34.74 -6.92 -6.58
N CYS A 12 34.27 -5.85 -5.94
CA CYS A 12 32.85 -5.64 -5.67
C CYS A 12 32.01 -5.55 -6.95
N LEU A 13 32.47 -4.82 -7.97
CA LEU A 13 31.76 -4.71 -9.24
C LEU A 13 31.71 -6.05 -10.00
N LEU A 14 32.80 -6.80 -10.03
CA LEU A 14 32.83 -8.14 -10.62
C LEU A 14 31.90 -9.10 -9.88
N ALA A 15 31.88 -9.06 -8.55
CA ALA A 15 30.94 -9.83 -7.75
C ALA A 15 29.49 -9.48 -8.11
N LEU A 16 29.18 -8.20 -8.32
CA LEU A 16 27.84 -7.76 -8.72
C LEU A 16 27.44 -8.24 -10.12
N CYS A 17 28.38 -8.26 -11.07
CA CYS A 17 28.16 -8.82 -12.41
C CYS A 17 27.85 -10.32 -12.38
N VAL A 18 28.30 -11.05 -11.36
CA VAL A 18 27.98 -12.48 -11.19
C VAL A 18 26.71 -12.66 -10.38
N LEU A 19 26.64 -12.08 -9.19
CA LEU A 19 25.54 -12.27 -8.25
C LEU A 19 24.21 -11.65 -8.74
N GLY A 20 24.26 -10.50 -9.43
CA GLY A 20 23.07 -9.82 -9.91
C GLY A 20 22.22 -10.70 -10.85
N PRO A 21 22.78 -11.18 -11.97
CA PRO A 21 22.07 -12.11 -12.85
C PRO A 21 21.67 -13.41 -12.14
N LEU A 22 22.54 -14.00 -11.31
CA LEU A 22 22.21 -15.23 -10.57
C LEU A 22 20.97 -15.06 -9.69
N LEU A 23 20.89 -13.97 -8.93
CA LEU A 23 19.71 -13.64 -8.11
C LEU A 23 18.47 -13.37 -8.97
N ALA A 24 18.63 -12.72 -10.12
CA ALA A 24 17.52 -12.43 -11.04
C ALA A 24 16.92 -13.70 -11.65
N TRP A 25 17.77 -14.69 -11.97
CA TRP A 25 17.34 -15.99 -12.49
C TRP A 25 16.78 -16.92 -11.40
N MET A 26 17.23 -16.77 -10.14
CA MET A 26 16.67 -17.51 -9.01
C MET A 26 15.22 -17.09 -8.68
N GLY A 27 14.82 -15.85 -8.97
CA GLY A 27 13.45 -15.38 -8.77
C GLY A 27 12.97 -15.29 -7.31
N VAL A 28 13.86 -15.52 -6.33
CA VAL A 28 13.51 -15.51 -4.90
C VAL A 28 12.98 -14.15 -4.46
N LEU A 29 13.65 -13.06 -4.87
CA LEU A 29 13.20 -11.71 -4.55
C LEU A 29 11.86 -11.38 -5.21
N ASP A 30 11.64 -11.88 -6.43
CA ASP A 30 10.39 -11.66 -7.16
C ASP A 30 9.23 -12.27 -6.38
N GLY A 31 9.32 -13.57 -6.04
CA GLY A 31 8.28 -14.27 -5.29
C GLY A 31 7.99 -13.66 -3.92
N LEU A 32 9.02 -13.28 -3.15
CA LEU A 32 8.81 -12.65 -1.85
C LEU A 32 8.17 -11.25 -1.96
N SER A 33 8.59 -10.46 -2.96
CA SER A 33 8.03 -9.13 -3.18
C SER A 33 6.59 -9.18 -3.68
N GLU A 34 6.28 -10.14 -4.55
CA GLU A 34 4.95 -10.44 -5.06
C GLU A 34 4.01 -10.85 -3.92
N GLN A 35 4.43 -11.77 -3.04
CA GLN A 35 3.64 -12.17 -1.88
C GLN A 35 3.37 -11.00 -0.92
N SER A 36 4.35 -10.11 -0.73
CA SER A 36 4.19 -8.92 0.11
C SER A 36 3.15 -7.95 -0.49
N VAL A 37 3.21 -7.69 -1.79
CA VAL A 37 2.24 -6.80 -2.46
C VAL A 37 0.84 -7.43 -2.50
N ASP A 38 0.73 -8.73 -2.73
CA ASP A 38 -0.57 -9.43 -2.73
C ASP A 38 -1.24 -9.40 -1.36
N SER A 39 -0.47 -9.58 -0.30
CA SER A 39 -0.97 -9.46 1.08
C SER A 39 -1.49 -8.04 1.36
N ALA A 40 -0.77 -7.02 0.88
CA ALA A 40 -1.20 -5.62 1.01
C ALA A 40 -2.46 -5.32 0.17
N LEU A 41 -2.56 -5.87 -1.06
CA LEU A 41 -3.75 -5.75 -1.91
C LEU A 41 -4.97 -6.36 -1.24
N LEU A 42 -4.85 -7.57 -0.69
CA LEU A 42 -5.94 -8.23 0.02
C LEU A 42 -6.40 -7.43 1.25
N ALA A 43 -5.45 -6.97 2.07
CA ALA A 43 -5.77 -6.19 3.27
C ALA A 43 -6.43 -4.83 2.95
N THR A 44 -5.94 -4.15 1.90
CA THR A 44 -6.51 -2.87 1.44
C THR A 44 -7.86 -3.07 0.77
N GLY A 45 -8.01 -4.16 0.00
CA GLY A 45 -9.25 -4.54 -0.68
C GLY A 45 -10.34 -4.90 0.31
N ALA A 46 -10.01 -5.63 1.38
CA ALA A 46 -10.91 -5.88 2.49
C ALA A 46 -11.40 -4.57 3.10
N ALA A 47 -10.50 -3.65 3.47
CA ALA A 47 -10.88 -2.35 4.05
C ALA A 47 -11.76 -1.50 3.11
N TYR A 48 -11.47 -1.51 1.81
CA TYR A 48 -12.30 -0.85 0.79
C TYR A 48 -13.70 -1.46 0.72
N ALA A 49 -13.80 -2.79 0.72
CA ALA A 49 -15.07 -3.49 0.72
C ALA A 49 -15.87 -3.23 2.01
N SER A 50 -15.22 -3.16 3.17
CA SER A 50 -15.83 -2.77 4.44
C SER A 50 -16.45 -1.38 4.34
N ALA A 51 -15.68 -0.39 3.89
CA ALA A 51 -16.15 0.98 3.71
C ALA A 51 -17.34 1.04 2.76
N ARG A 52 -17.27 0.37 1.60
CA ARG A 52 -18.40 0.32 0.65
C ARG A 52 -19.62 -0.41 1.21
N GLY A 53 -19.43 -1.45 2.02
CA GLY A 53 -20.51 -2.12 2.73
C GLY A 53 -21.21 -1.18 3.72
N ILE A 54 -20.44 -0.39 4.48
CA ILE A 54 -21.01 0.63 5.37
C ILE A 54 -21.74 1.70 4.57
N ASN A 55 -21.17 2.17 3.45
CA ASN A 55 -21.82 3.15 2.56
C ASN A 55 -23.20 2.66 2.08
N ALA A 56 -23.29 1.38 1.71
CA ALA A 56 -24.55 0.78 1.27
C ALA A 56 -25.58 0.73 2.39
N LEU A 57 -25.17 0.32 3.60
CA LEU A 57 -26.04 0.30 4.79
C LEU A 57 -26.55 1.70 5.15
N VAL A 58 -25.66 2.70 5.19
CA VAL A 58 -26.01 4.09 5.49
C VAL A 58 -26.99 4.65 4.46
N SER A 59 -26.75 4.41 3.17
CA SER A 59 -27.65 4.86 2.09
C SER A 59 -29.06 4.26 2.20
N VAL A 60 -29.17 2.98 2.58
CA VAL A 60 -30.48 2.32 2.82
C VAL A 60 -31.17 2.92 4.05
N MET A 61 -30.42 3.16 5.13
CA MET A 61 -30.96 3.77 6.34
C MET A 61 -31.50 5.17 6.08
N GLN A 62 -30.76 6.03 5.37
CA GLN A 62 -31.22 7.37 4.98
C GLN A 62 -32.43 7.33 4.03
N GLY A 63 -32.45 6.40 3.08
CA GLY A 63 -33.54 6.29 2.09
C GLY A 63 -34.89 5.86 2.68
N THR A 64 -34.92 5.24 3.85
CA THR A 64 -36.15 4.76 4.50
C THR A 64 -36.83 5.80 5.41
N GLU A 65 -36.25 7.00 5.54
CA GLU A 65 -36.70 8.05 6.47
C GLU A 65 -37.69 9.06 5.84
N VAL A 66 -38.10 8.87 4.59
CA VAL A 66 -38.90 9.88 3.84
C VAL A 66 -40.36 9.99 4.33
N HIS A 67 -40.83 9.12 5.24
CA HIS A 67 -42.24 9.03 5.64
C HIS A 67 -42.63 9.66 7.01
N ALA A 68 -41.69 10.26 7.79
CA ALA A 68 -42.00 10.83 9.12
C ALA A 68 -41.28 12.17 9.45
N VAL A 69 -41.82 13.27 8.93
CA VAL A 69 -41.26 14.65 8.79
C VAL A 69 -40.38 15.25 9.91
N MET A 70 -40.52 14.91 11.21
CA MET A 70 -39.79 15.64 12.28
C MET A 70 -38.70 14.85 13.00
N LEU A 71 -38.79 13.52 13.09
CA LEU A 71 -37.73 12.69 13.68
C LEU A 71 -36.72 12.18 12.62
N THR A 72 -37.13 12.19 11.36
CA THR A 72 -36.33 11.69 10.23
C THR A 72 -35.27 12.69 9.81
N VAL A 73 -35.55 14.00 9.94
CA VAL A 73 -34.56 15.04 9.67
C VAL A 73 -33.35 14.91 10.60
N ALA A 74 -33.59 14.70 11.90
CA ALA A 74 -32.51 14.55 12.88
C ALA A 74 -31.66 13.28 12.69
N ALA A 75 -32.25 12.20 12.18
CA ALA A 75 -31.53 10.96 11.93
C ALA A 75 -30.71 11.03 10.63
N GLY A 76 -31.27 11.62 9.57
CA GLY A 76 -30.53 11.95 8.34
C GLY A 76 -29.32 12.84 8.62
N GLU A 77 -29.47 13.89 9.44
CA GLU A 77 -28.37 14.78 9.85
C GLU A 77 -27.24 14.06 10.60
N VAL A 78 -27.54 13.00 11.36
CA VAL A 78 -26.52 12.17 12.04
C VAL A 78 -25.82 11.22 11.07
N LEU A 79 -26.55 10.72 10.06
CA LEU A 79 -26.02 9.80 9.06
C LEU A 79 -25.20 10.50 7.96
N ASP A 80 -25.49 11.77 7.68
CA ASP A 80 -24.82 12.57 6.64
C ASP A 80 -23.29 12.66 6.82
N PRO A 81 -22.75 13.00 8.01
CA PRO A 81 -21.31 12.99 8.25
C PRO A 81 -20.66 11.63 7.99
N ILE A 82 -21.38 10.54 8.27
CA ILE A 82 -20.90 9.17 8.05
C ILE A 82 -20.77 8.89 6.56
N ASN A 83 -21.81 9.23 5.78
CA ASN A 83 -21.81 9.05 4.33
C ASN A 83 -20.65 9.81 3.67
N ASP A 84 -20.50 11.10 4.01
CA ASP A 84 -19.43 11.95 3.47
C ASP A 84 -18.03 11.41 3.82
N LEU A 85 -17.85 10.95 5.05
CA LEU A 85 -16.59 10.39 5.52
C LEU A 85 -16.25 9.08 4.80
N ILE A 86 -17.22 8.18 4.65
CA ILE A 86 -17.02 6.90 3.97
C ILE A 86 -16.69 7.12 2.50
N GLU A 87 -17.34 8.08 1.83
CA GLU A 87 -17.02 8.42 0.45
C GLU A 87 -15.55 8.82 0.32
N ARG A 88 -15.09 9.74 1.18
CA ARG A 88 -13.69 10.20 1.21
C ARG A 88 -12.72 9.06 1.51
N ILE A 89 -12.99 8.26 2.54
CA ILE A 89 -12.10 7.17 2.95
C ILE A 89 -12.07 6.05 1.91
N SER A 90 -13.21 5.69 1.32
CA SER A 90 -13.27 4.70 0.24
C SER A 90 -12.43 5.14 -0.96
N THR A 91 -12.40 6.44 -1.26
CA THR A 91 -11.54 7.01 -2.29
C THR A 91 -10.06 6.88 -1.95
N LEU A 92 -9.67 7.10 -0.69
CA LEU A 92 -8.29 6.90 -0.23
C LEU A 92 -7.86 5.44 -0.33
N PHE A 93 -8.71 4.49 0.08
CA PHE A 93 -8.45 3.06 -0.09
C PHE A 93 -8.35 2.68 -1.58
N LEU A 94 -9.17 3.29 -2.44
CA LEU A 94 -9.08 3.08 -3.89
C LEU A 94 -7.74 3.55 -4.45
N PHE A 95 -7.22 4.70 -4.00
CA PHE A 95 -5.88 5.15 -4.38
C PHE A 95 -4.78 4.20 -3.91
N ALA A 96 -4.87 3.70 -2.67
CA ALA A 96 -3.94 2.71 -2.15
C ALA A 96 -3.97 1.40 -2.97
N LEU A 97 -5.18 0.91 -3.31
CA LEU A 97 -5.37 -0.25 -4.19
C LEU A 97 -4.77 -0.03 -5.57
N GLY A 98 -5.05 1.12 -6.20
CA GLY A 98 -4.52 1.47 -7.50
C GLY A 98 -3.00 1.52 -7.51
N SER A 99 -2.39 2.11 -6.46
CA SER A 99 -0.93 2.13 -6.30
C SER A 99 -0.34 0.74 -6.17
N LEU A 100 -0.91 -0.11 -5.31
CA LEU A 100 -0.44 -1.48 -5.12
C LEU A 100 -0.60 -2.33 -6.39
N ALA A 101 -1.72 -2.17 -7.11
CA ALA A 101 -1.96 -2.89 -8.37
C ALA A 101 -0.97 -2.46 -9.46
N LEU A 102 -0.67 -1.16 -9.53
CA LEU A 102 0.38 -0.64 -10.41
C LEU A 102 1.74 -1.21 -10.02
N GLN A 103 2.09 -1.19 -8.73
CA GLN A 103 3.33 -1.76 -8.23
C GLN A 103 3.44 -3.25 -8.56
N LYS A 104 2.37 -4.03 -8.40
CA LYS A 104 2.31 -5.45 -8.80
C LYS A 104 2.58 -5.63 -10.29
N THR A 105 1.93 -4.83 -11.13
CA THR A 105 2.12 -4.89 -12.59
C THR A 105 3.57 -4.58 -12.96
N LEU A 106 4.17 -3.57 -12.33
CA LEU A 106 5.56 -3.21 -12.57
C LEU A 106 6.54 -4.29 -12.06
N LEU A 107 6.24 -4.96 -10.96
CA LEU A 107 7.03 -6.11 -10.46
C LEU A 107 7.02 -7.25 -11.47
N LEU A 108 5.84 -7.62 -11.98
CA LEU A 108 5.71 -8.67 -13.00
C LEU A 108 6.47 -8.29 -14.27
N LEU A 109 6.39 -7.04 -14.71
CA LEU A 109 7.14 -6.55 -15.86
C LEU A 109 8.66 -6.59 -15.64
N ALA A 110 9.13 -6.24 -14.44
CA ALA A 110 10.56 -6.29 -14.10
C ALA A 110 11.08 -7.74 -13.97
N ALA A 111 10.23 -8.69 -13.59
CA ALA A 111 10.56 -10.11 -13.46
C ALA A 111 10.59 -10.88 -14.81
N GLU A 112 10.21 -10.23 -15.91
CA GLU A 112 10.19 -10.86 -17.23
C GLU A 112 11.57 -11.38 -17.67
N ARG A 113 11.56 -12.46 -18.44
CA ARG A 113 12.80 -13.12 -18.91
C ARG A 113 13.66 -12.18 -19.74
N ALA A 114 13.03 -11.25 -20.48
CA ALA A 114 13.72 -10.23 -21.25
C ALA A 114 14.59 -9.31 -20.36
N PHE A 115 14.10 -8.94 -19.17
CA PHE A 115 14.86 -8.15 -18.20
C PHE A 115 16.03 -8.94 -17.62
N ASN A 116 15.83 -10.22 -17.31
CA ASN A 116 16.92 -11.10 -16.85
C ASN A 116 18.02 -11.26 -17.92
N LEU A 117 17.64 -11.42 -19.19
CA LEU A 117 18.58 -11.51 -20.31
C LEU A 117 19.34 -10.19 -20.51
N LEU A 118 18.63 -9.06 -20.52
CA LEU A 118 19.23 -7.73 -20.63
C LEU A 118 20.26 -7.49 -19.52
N LEU A 119 19.90 -7.82 -18.27
CA LEU A 119 20.81 -7.72 -17.13
C LEU A 119 22.03 -8.63 -17.30
N THR A 120 21.84 -9.87 -17.77
CA THR A 120 22.93 -10.84 -17.99
C THR A 120 23.90 -10.33 -19.06
N VAL A 121 23.40 -9.84 -20.19
CA VAL A 121 24.24 -9.27 -21.27
C VAL A 121 25.01 -8.06 -20.76
N ALA A 122 24.33 -7.13 -20.09
CA ALA A 122 24.97 -5.94 -19.50
C ALA A 122 26.05 -6.32 -18.49
N ALA A 123 25.83 -7.39 -17.69
CA ALA A 123 26.80 -7.90 -16.73
C ALA A 123 28.03 -8.51 -17.40
N ILE A 124 27.87 -9.31 -18.45
CA ILE A 124 28.98 -9.92 -19.19
C ILE A 124 29.84 -8.85 -19.85
N VAL A 125 29.23 -7.90 -20.57
CA VAL A 125 29.96 -6.81 -21.22
C VAL A 125 30.70 -5.97 -20.16
N SER A 126 30.07 -5.69 -19.02
CA SER A 126 30.70 -5.01 -17.89
C SER A 126 31.91 -5.78 -17.34
N ALA A 127 31.76 -7.08 -17.09
CA ALA A 127 32.83 -7.93 -16.58
C ALA A 127 34.04 -7.98 -17.53
N ILE A 128 33.81 -8.12 -18.85
CA ILE A 128 34.88 -8.11 -19.86
C ILE A 128 35.64 -6.78 -19.82
N THR A 129 34.92 -5.64 -19.76
CA THR A 129 35.58 -4.32 -19.70
C THR A 129 36.37 -4.11 -18.41
N LEU A 130 35.90 -4.63 -17.28
CA LEU A 130 36.61 -4.56 -15.98
C LEU A 130 37.89 -5.41 -15.96
N LEU A 131 37.91 -6.52 -16.69
CA LEU A 131 39.06 -7.44 -16.78
C LEU A 131 40.10 -7.00 -17.82
N GLN A 132 39.85 -5.95 -18.61
CA GLN A 132 40.77 -5.42 -19.63
C GLN A 132 41.35 -4.05 -19.21
N PRO A 133 42.45 -3.99 -18.44
CA PRO A 133 42.93 -2.74 -17.82
C PRO A 133 43.40 -1.66 -18.81
N ARG A 134 43.61 -2.03 -20.08
CA ARG A 134 44.21 -1.17 -21.12
C ARG A 134 43.20 -0.33 -21.92
N ARG A 135 41.89 -0.50 -21.72
CA ARG A 135 40.83 0.29 -22.38
C ARG A 135 40.11 1.18 -21.33
N ASN A 136 40.60 2.39 -21.09
CA ASN A 136 39.93 3.39 -20.23
C ASN A 136 39.80 4.74 -20.99
N GLY A 137 38.77 5.57 -20.78
CA GLY A 137 37.89 5.61 -19.60
C GLY A 137 36.43 6.04 -19.82
N VAL A 138 35.95 6.32 -21.04
CA VAL A 138 34.55 6.74 -21.27
C VAL A 138 33.61 5.54 -21.53
N ALA A 139 33.99 4.64 -22.45
CA ALA A 139 33.16 3.50 -22.82
C ALA A 139 32.92 2.52 -21.65
N THR A 140 33.96 2.21 -20.87
CA THR A 140 33.84 1.37 -19.67
C THR A 140 32.89 1.98 -18.63
N ASN A 141 32.97 3.30 -18.42
CA ASN A 141 32.05 4.00 -17.52
C ASN A 141 30.60 3.96 -18.02
N LEU A 142 30.39 4.11 -19.33
CA LEU A 142 29.06 4.03 -19.92
C LEU A 142 28.46 2.62 -19.74
N VAL A 143 29.23 1.57 -20.06
CA VAL A 143 28.79 0.17 -19.92
C VAL A 143 28.45 -0.16 -18.47
N LEU A 144 29.32 0.20 -17.52
CA LEU A 144 29.07 -0.02 -16.09
C LEU A 144 27.85 0.74 -15.60
N ARG A 145 27.66 1.99 -16.06
CA ARG A 145 26.50 2.79 -15.72
C ARG A 145 25.21 2.15 -16.25
N LEU A 146 25.21 1.66 -17.48
CA LEU A 146 24.08 0.94 -18.05
C LEU A 146 23.78 -0.32 -17.25
N PHE A 147 24.79 -1.13 -16.93
CA PHE A 147 24.62 -2.32 -16.09
C PHE A 147 24.02 -1.99 -14.72
N LEU A 148 24.55 -0.99 -14.01
CA LEU A 148 24.04 -0.59 -12.71
C LEU A 148 22.62 -0.04 -12.78
N VAL A 149 22.28 0.70 -13.84
CA VAL A 149 20.91 1.18 -14.05
C VAL A 149 19.96 0.02 -14.34
N THR A 150 20.33 -0.94 -15.19
CA THR A 150 19.51 -2.13 -15.45
C THR A 150 19.34 -2.97 -14.18
N LEU A 151 20.42 -3.18 -13.42
CA LEU A 151 20.39 -3.88 -12.15
C LEU A 151 19.48 -3.18 -11.14
N PHE A 152 19.59 -1.86 -11.04
CA PHE A 152 18.74 -1.05 -10.19
C PHE A 152 17.27 -1.18 -10.62
N LEU A 153 16.95 -0.96 -11.89
CA LEU A 153 15.58 -1.08 -12.40
C LEU A 153 14.99 -2.48 -12.16
N ARG A 154 15.82 -3.53 -12.28
CA ARG A 154 15.41 -4.92 -12.07
C ARG A 154 14.99 -5.23 -10.64
N PHE A 155 15.69 -4.66 -9.66
CA PHE A 155 15.53 -5.03 -8.24
C PHE A 155 14.88 -3.93 -7.39
N ALA A 156 14.84 -2.68 -7.85
CA ALA A 156 14.40 -1.55 -7.04
C ALA A 156 12.98 -1.74 -6.50
N LEU A 157 12.05 -2.14 -7.36
CA LEU A 157 10.66 -2.36 -6.97
C LEU A 157 10.50 -3.53 -5.99
N GLY A 158 11.22 -4.64 -6.23
CA GLY A 158 11.18 -5.82 -5.37
C GLY A 158 11.72 -5.52 -3.97
N VAL A 159 12.90 -4.88 -3.90
CA VAL A 159 13.49 -4.46 -2.62
C VAL A 159 12.62 -3.41 -1.92
N SER A 160 12.03 -2.47 -2.68
CA SER A 160 11.10 -1.49 -2.14
C SER A 160 9.85 -2.11 -1.51
N ALA A 161 9.28 -3.13 -2.16
CA ALA A 161 8.13 -3.87 -1.64
C ALA A 161 8.50 -4.62 -0.36
N LEU A 162 9.65 -5.31 -0.36
CA LEU A 162 10.13 -6.03 0.82
C LEU A 162 10.44 -5.11 2.00
N ALA A 163 11.05 -3.95 1.74
CA ALA A 163 11.31 -2.94 2.77
C ALA A 163 9.99 -2.42 3.36
N SER A 164 8.99 -2.17 2.50
CA SER A 164 7.66 -1.74 2.95
C SER A 164 6.95 -2.82 3.77
N GLY A 165 7.04 -4.08 3.34
CA GLY A 165 6.51 -5.23 4.09
C GLY A 165 7.18 -5.43 5.44
N TRP A 166 8.49 -5.21 5.53
CA TRP A 166 9.21 -5.26 6.80
C TRP A 166 8.78 -4.15 7.76
N ILE A 167 8.65 -2.91 7.27
CA ILE A 167 8.14 -1.77 8.08
C ILE A 167 6.70 -2.05 8.54
N ASP A 168 5.85 -2.59 7.67
CA ASP A 168 4.48 -2.96 8.00
C ASP A 168 4.47 -3.99 9.14
N ALA A 169 5.24 -5.09 9.01
CA ALA A 169 5.33 -6.12 10.02
C ALA A 169 5.89 -5.61 11.37
N ALA A 170 6.88 -4.72 11.33
CA ALA A 170 7.56 -4.23 12.52
C ALA A 170 6.76 -3.16 13.28
N PHE A 171 6.00 -2.30 12.59
CA PHE A 171 5.42 -1.10 13.20
C PHE A 171 3.92 -0.90 12.98
N LEU A 172 3.36 -1.36 11.85
CA LEU A 172 2.00 -0.97 11.43
C LEU A 172 0.97 -2.08 11.60
N ALA A 173 1.36 -3.35 11.44
CA ALA A 173 0.46 -4.48 11.30
C ALA A 173 -0.53 -4.62 12.47
N GLU A 174 -0.07 -4.43 13.70
CA GLU A 174 -0.92 -4.54 14.89
C GLU A 174 -1.95 -3.41 14.98
N ARG A 175 -1.52 -2.17 14.73
CA ARG A 175 -2.41 -1.00 14.71
C ARG A 175 -3.44 -1.11 13.59
N ASP A 176 -3.01 -1.48 12.40
CA ASP A 176 -3.89 -1.64 11.25
C ASP A 176 -4.94 -2.73 11.48
N LYS A 177 -4.56 -3.85 12.11
CA LYS A 177 -5.51 -4.92 12.47
C LYS A 177 -6.59 -4.41 13.41
N ARG A 178 -6.21 -3.65 14.44
CA ARG A 178 -7.17 -3.06 15.39
C ARG A 178 -8.13 -2.08 14.70
N GLN A 179 -7.62 -1.19 13.85
CA GLN A 179 -8.47 -0.25 13.13
C GLN A 179 -9.40 -0.93 12.13
N ARG A 180 -8.94 -1.98 11.44
CA ARG A 180 -9.82 -2.81 10.60
C ARG A 180 -10.91 -3.49 11.43
N ALA A 181 -10.58 -4.06 12.58
CA ALA A 181 -11.55 -4.69 13.45
C ALA A 181 -12.61 -3.69 13.96
N ALA A 182 -12.20 -2.46 14.30
CA ALA A 182 -13.13 -1.40 14.69
C ALA A 182 -14.10 -1.04 13.56
N MET A 183 -13.62 -0.93 12.32
CA MET A 183 -14.49 -0.70 11.15
C MET A 183 -15.48 -1.85 10.91
N GLU A 184 -15.03 -3.10 11.02
CA GLU A 184 -15.92 -4.26 10.87
C GLU A 184 -16.95 -4.36 12.01
N HIS A 185 -16.54 -4.02 13.23
CA HIS A 185 -17.45 -3.96 14.37
C HIS A 185 -18.55 -2.91 14.13
N PHE A 186 -18.17 -1.69 13.73
CA PHE A 186 -19.13 -0.64 13.40
C PHE A 186 -20.07 -1.04 12.25
N ARG A 187 -19.53 -1.66 11.20
CA ARG A 187 -20.35 -2.23 10.12
C ARG A 187 -21.36 -3.26 10.65
N GLY A 188 -20.94 -4.13 11.56
CA GLY A 188 -21.81 -5.12 12.19
C GLY A 188 -22.92 -4.49 13.03
N GLU A 189 -22.62 -3.41 13.77
CA GLU A 189 -23.62 -2.65 14.53
C GLU A 189 -24.66 -2.02 13.61
N LEU A 190 -24.23 -1.38 12.52
CA LEU A 190 -25.14 -0.82 11.52
C LEU A 190 -25.99 -1.88 10.84
N ALA A 191 -25.40 -3.03 10.50
CA ALA A 191 -26.14 -4.15 9.93
C ALA A 191 -27.18 -4.69 10.92
N ALA A 192 -26.87 -4.77 12.22
CA ALA A 192 -27.81 -5.21 13.24
C ALA A 192 -28.98 -4.22 13.45
N LEU A 193 -28.73 -2.91 13.31
CA LEU A 193 -29.78 -1.89 13.33
C LEU A 193 -30.72 -2.00 12.13
N GLU A 194 -30.20 -2.38 10.97
CA GLU A 194 -30.97 -2.56 9.73
C GLU A 194 -31.73 -3.90 9.69
N SER A 195 -31.12 -5.00 10.14
CA SER A 195 -31.64 -6.37 10.01
C SER A 195 -32.56 -6.84 11.14
N ALA A 196 -32.92 -5.98 12.09
CA ALA A 196 -33.84 -6.33 13.17
C ALA A 196 -35.29 -6.51 12.66
N ASP A 197 -35.64 -7.75 12.29
CA ASP A 197 -36.98 -8.32 12.04
C ASP A 197 -37.43 -8.49 10.56
N PRO A 198 -37.46 -9.73 10.01
CA PRO A 198 -37.94 -10.04 8.66
C PRO A 198 -39.45 -9.84 8.45
N ASP A 199 -40.25 -9.87 9.53
CA ASP A 199 -41.72 -9.85 9.46
C ASP A 199 -42.30 -8.44 9.20
N GLN A 200 -41.45 -7.41 9.13
CA GLN A 200 -41.84 -6.01 8.93
C GLN A 200 -41.18 -5.37 7.70
N THR A 201 -41.32 -6.04 6.55
CA THR A 201 -40.63 -5.78 5.26
C THR A 201 -40.96 -4.43 4.58
N GLY A 202 -41.43 -3.42 5.31
CA GLY A 202 -41.73 -2.08 4.80
C GLY A 202 -41.62 -0.94 5.81
N GLN A 203 -41.13 -1.19 7.03
CA GLN A 203 -40.95 -0.14 8.05
C GLN A 203 -39.49 0.27 8.18
N GLY A 204 -39.21 1.58 8.08
CA GLY A 204 -37.86 2.13 8.25
C GLY A 204 -37.27 1.80 9.63
N TRP A 205 -35.93 1.72 9.71
CA TRP A 205 -35.21 1.38 10.94
C TRP A 205 -35.59 2.29 12.12
N LEU A 206 -35.78 3.59 11.88
CA LEU A 206 -36.28 4.56 12.85
C LEU A 206 -37.68 4.24 13.36
N GLN A 207 -38.56 3.78 12.48
CA GLN A 207 -39.94 3.48 12.84
C GLN A 207 -39.99 2.24 13.74
N ARG A 208 -39.15 1.24 13.46
CA ARG A 208 -38.96 0.06 14.33
C ARG A 208 -38.44 0.46 15.71
N LEU A 209 -37.43 1.33 15.77
CA LEU A 209 -36.91 1.88 17.02
C LEU A 209 -37.98 2.64 17.80
N ARG A 210 -38.71 3.56 17.14
CA ARG A 210 -39.78 4.33 17.78
C ARG A 210 -40.91 3.44 18.34
N ASN A 211 -41.23 2.36 17.65
CA ASN A 211 -42.26 1.43 18.11
C ASN A 211 -41.80 0.59 19.31
N SER A 212 -40.48 0.43 19.49
CA SER A 212 -39.88 -0.43 20.51
C SER A 212 -39.43 0.32 21.76
N VAL A 213 -39.14 1.62 21.67
CA VAL A 213 -38.59 2.41 22.77
C VAL A 213 -39.14 3.84 22.83
N SER A 214 -38.97 4.49 23.98
CA SER A 214 -39.43 5.86 24.20
C SER A 214 -38.68 6.89 23.32
N PRO A 215 -39.29 8.04 23.00
CA PRO A 215 -38.62 9.09 22.22
C PRO A 215 -37.32 9.62 22.85
N ALA A 216 -37.21 9.59 24.18
CA ALA A 216 -35.99 9.97 24.89
C ALA A 216 -34.87 8.94 24.65
N GLU A 217 -35.21 7.65 24.61
CA GLU A 217 -34.26 6.58 24.37
C GLU A 217 -33.82 6.51 22.89
N VAL A 218 -34.70 6.84 21.95
CA VAL A 218 -34.31 7.03 20.54
C VAL A 218 -33.23 8.10 20.41
N ARG A 219 -33.43 9.27 21.06
CA ARG A 219 -32.40 10.33 21.06
C ARG A 219 -31.10 9.89 21.71
N ALA A 220 -31.17 9.16 22.83
CA ALA A 220 -29.98 8.62 23.49
C ALA A 220 -29.19 7.65 22.58
N ARG A 221 -29.89 6.80 21.81
CA ARG A 221 -29.25 5.90 20.84
C ARG A 221 -28.66 6.63 19.65
N LEU A 222 -29.33 7.67 19.14
CA LEU A 222 -28.79 8.55 18.09
C LEU A 222 -27.50 9.26 18.56
N SER A 223 -27.48 9.80 19.78
CA SER A 223 -26.26 10.41 20.34
C SER A 223 -25.15 9.40 20.59
N ALA A 224 -25.50 8.16 20.97
CA ALA A 224 -24.51 7.09 21.14
C ALA A 224 -23.94 6.63 19.79
N LEU A 225 -24.74 6.70 18.71
CA LEU A 225 -24.27 6.45 17.36
C LEU A 225 -23.30 7.53 16.91
N GLU A 226 -23.62 8.81 17.13
CA GLU A 226 -22.72 9.94 16.81
C GLU A 226 -21.34 9.78 17.46
N ALA A 227 -21.29 9.42 18.76
CA ALA A 227 -20.01 9.16 19.42
C ALA A 227 -19.22 8.00 18.79
N ARG A 228 -19.91 6.96 18.31
CA ARG A 228 -19.28 5.82 17.61
C ARG A 228 -18.79 6.20 16.22
N VAL A 229 -19.45 7.16 15.57
CA VAL A 229 -19.04 7.69 14.27
C VAL A 229 -17.68 8.37 14.39
N ASP A 230 -17.45 9.14 15.46
CA ASP A 230 -16.16 9.79 15.70
C ASP A 230 -15.03 8.75 15.86
N ASP A 231 -15.27 7.69 16.65
CA ASP A 231 -14.31 6.59 16.84
C ASP A 231 -14.04 5.83 15.53
N PHE A 232 -15.10 5.57 14.76
CA PHE A 232 -15.02 5.00 13.42
C PHE A 232 -14.18 5.89 12.50
N ALA A 233 -14.43 7.21 12.50
CA ALA A 233 -13.74 8.17 11.66
C ALA A 233 -12.24 8.19 11.94
N ALA A 234 -11.88 8.28 13.22
CA ALA A 234 -10.48 8.23 13.65
C ALA A 234 -9.81 6.91 13.22
N SER A 235 -10.52 5.78 13.38
CA SER A 235 -10.02 4.45 13.04
C SER A 235 -9.81 4.29 11.54
N ALA A 236 -10.83 4.64 10.75
CA ALA A 236 -10.84 4.52 9.30
C ALA A 236 -9.84 5.48 8.65
N MET A 237 -9.72 6.72 9.15
CA MET A 237 -8.70 7.67 8.68
C MET A 237 -7.29 7.19 9.03
N THR A 238 -7.06 6.72 10.26
CA THR A 238 -5.77 6.14 10.67
C THR A 238 -5.38 4.98 9.74
N LEU A 239 -6.33 4.09 9.46
CA LEU A 239 -6.12 2.98 8.56
C LEU A 239 -5.80 3.45 7.14
N ALA A 240 -6.56 4.40 6.60
CA ALA A 240 -6.32 4.96 5.27
C ALA A 240 -4.93 5.59 5.15
N MET A 241 -4.51 6.37 6.15
CA MET A 241 -3.18 6.96 6.18
C MET A 241 -2.07 5.90 6.23
N SER A 242 -2.25 4.85 7.03
CA SER A 242 -1.31 3.73 7.11
C SER A 242 -1.20 2.97 5.78
N LEU A 243 -2.33 2.71 5.12
CA LEU A 243 -2.37 2.06 3.82
C LEU A 243 -1.72 2.92 2.73
N LEU A 244 -1.97 4.24 2.71
CA LEU A 244 -1.30 5.18 1.78
C LEU A 244 0.20 5.29 2.07
N LEU A 245 0.59 5.30 3.34
CA LEU A 245 1.99 5.31 3.76
C LEU A 245 2.72 4.11 3.14
N LYS A 246 2.21 2.89 3.30
CA LYS A 246 2.91 1.71 2.79
C LYS A 246 2.74 1.42 1.30
N SER A 247 1.67 1.90 0.67
CA SER A 247 1.41 1.68 -0.76
C SER A 247 2.02 2.76 -1.67
N ILE A 248 2.25 3.98 -1.17
CA ILE A 248 2.72 5.11 -1.97
C ILE A 248 3.98 5.70 -1.35
N VAL A 249 3.90 6.13 -0.09
CA VAL A 249 4.96 6.96 0.51
C VAL A 249 6.24 6.16 0.73
N LEU A 250 6.18 4.98 1.36
CA LEU A 250 7.34 4.15 1.63
C LEU A 250 8.04 3.71 0.33
N PRO A 251 7.32 3.22 -0.71
CA PRO A 251 7.97 2.89 -1.97
C PRO A 251 8.67 4.08 -2.63
N LEU A 252 8.01 5.24 -2.67
CA LEU A 252 8.61 6.45 -3.27
C LEU A 252 9.80 6.97 -2.44
N ALA A 253 9.69 6.95 -1.11
CA ALA A 253 10.77 7.33 -0.21
C ALA A 253 11.98 6.40 -0.37
N PHE A 254 11.75 5.09 -0.52
CA PHE A 254 12.81 4.13 -0.80
C PHE A 254 13.50 4.43 -2.13
N LEU A 255 12.74 4.60 -3.22
CA LEU A 255 13.31 4.93 -4.53
C LEU A 255 14.09 6.25 -4.50
N TYR A 256 13.56 7.27 -3.81
CA TYR A 256 14.25 8.54 -3.60
C TYR A 256 15.57 8.34 -2.83
N ALA A 257 15.56 7.58 -1.73
CA ALA A 257 16.74 7.32 -0.92
C ALA A 257 17.85 6.62 -1.73
N VAL A 258 17.50 5.64 -2.58
CA VAL A 258 18.49 4.98 -3.44
C VAL A 258 19.03 5.92 -4.52
N LEU A 259 18.17 6.75 -5.12
CA LEU A 259 18.61 7.77 -6.09
C LEU A 259 19.51 8.83 -5.45
N ALA A 260 19.19 9.27 -4.23
CA ALA A 260 20.01 10.21 -3.48
C ALA A 260 21.37 9.59 -3.10
N GLY A 261 21.39 8.37 -2.58
CA GLY A 261 22.61 7.65 -2.22
C GLY A 261 23.53 7.37 -3.41
N SER A 262 22.96 6.95 -4.55
CA SER A 262 23.74 6.71 -5.78
C SER A 262 24.39 8.00 -6.31
N ARG A 263 23.70 9.15 -6.24
CA ARG A 263 24.27 10.46 -6.61
C ARG A 263 25.39 10.90 -5.66
N ALA A 264 25.23 10.66 -4.36
CA ALA A 264 26.26 10.99 -3.36
C ALA A 264 27.54 10.18 -3.60
N LEU A 265 27.42 8.88 -3.88
CA LEU A 265 28.54 8.00 -4.21
C LEU A 265 29.25 8.40 -5.52
N LEU A 266 28.52 8.91 -6.50
CA LEU A 266 29.08 9.36 -7.78
C LEU A 266 29.79 10.73 -7.71
N LYS A 267 29.48 11.57 -6.72
CA LYS A 267 30.09 12.92 -6.59
C LYS A 267 31.52 12.93 -6.02
N GLY A 268 32.00 11.81 -5.46
CA GLY A 268 33.33 11.72 -4.86
C GLY A 268 33.49 12.58 -3.60
N PRO A 269 34.43 12.26 -2.69
CA PRO A 269 34.68 13.11 -1.53
C PRO A 269 35.17 14.50 -1.98
N PRO A 270 34.81 15.58 -1.26
CA PRO A 270 35.34 16.91 -1.56
C PRO A 270 36.87 16.86 -1.51
N GLN A 271 37.54 17.36 -2.56
CA GLN A 271 38.99 17.47 -2.56
C GLN A 271 39.40 18.39 -1.40
N PRO A 272 40.28 17.94 -0.48
CA PRO A 272 40.86 18.84 0.49
C PRO A 272 41.61 19.92 -0.28
N ARG A 273 41.31 21.19 0.03
CA ARG A 273 42.05 22.34 -0.46
C ARG A 273 43.46 22.36 0.13
#